data_AF-A0A420MK29-F1
#
_entry.id   AF-A0A420MK29-F1
#
_cell.length_a   1.000
_cell.length_b   1.000
_cell.length_c   1.000
_cell.angle_alpha   90.00
_cell.angle_beta   90.00
_cell.angle_gamma   90.00
#
_symmetry.space_group_name_H-M   'P 1'
#
loop_
_entity.id
_entity.type
_entity.pdbx_description
1 polymer ?
#
loop_
_entity_poly.entity_id
_entity_poly.type
_entity_poly.pdbx_seq_one_letter_code
_entity_poly.pdbx_strand_id
1 'polypeptide(L)'
;MSQQQKVGSSASGQKKGKTSIPSPTPAPAPLRSSSKECVVFSGLLGSVIASGNKTYGTSCKLGAKFFAVRREDESSWLGFEVTFPIGQGQIDNENLGFGVKHAVDFQYRRPVASDVHSIWVKFPRDGLKLSAEDASESLLARFPERNKNHKQSLVTVSTKTAATIVGFGVPFLSSDAEVNGWVNDNMPIADGVDLQSFLRQDTFTFLVPQRPSDVVEAFGVETLGPVFRYPYSEDQSWDENRLGQEARSIKGRQFGAQFWHPNDLSHVTAVVQGTAQDVMWLNDRREEIAEMRLPAYFVTPPNGNVARSSSFLVIIAMTMETRKSIDAAWRRLAKDEFPKICLFNSPENEDHHDVWEGKIMSCPNGIPELNDHPTEAFELVVRVYRPPFEKEADPPYVIKSFGDRAAANKAYKEDSKQ
;
A
#
# COMPACT_ATOMS: atom_id res chain seq x y z
N MET A 1 -63.54 -20.87 -41.01
CA MET A 1 -63.14 -21.88 -42.02
C MET A 1 -61.62 -21.99 -42.02
N SER A 2 -61.16 -23.21 -42.24
CA SER A 2 -59.81 -23.74 -42.06
C SER A 2 -58.68 -22.88 -42.61
N GLN A 3 -57.59 -22.80 -41.83
CA GLN A 3 -56.23 -22.71 -42.33
C GLN A 3 -55.87 -24.01 -43.09
N GLN A 4 -55.07 -23.90 -44.15
CA GLN A 4 -53.72 -24.49 -44.31
C GLN A 4 -53.35 -24.82 -45.77
N GLN A 5 -52.02 -24.81 -45.98
CA GLN A 5 -51.19 -25.28 -47.11
C GLN A 5 -50.90 -24.24 -48.21
N LYS A 6 -49.65 -24.02 -48.67
CA LYS A 6 -48.37 -24.76 -48.65
C LYS A 6 -47.21 -23.72 -48.69
N VAL A 7 -46.22 -23.79 -47.81
CA VAL A 7 -44.88 -24.42 -47.96
C VAL A 7 -44.15 -24.11 -49.28
N GLY A 8 -43.01 -23.41 -49.14
CA GLY A 8 -41.99 -23.19 -50.17
C GLY A 8 -40.70 -22.61 -49.55
N SER A 9 -39.85 -23.51 -49.04
CA SER A 9 -38.42 -23.39 -48.68
C SER A 9 -37.60 -22.61 -49.74
N SER A 10 -36.45 -21.95 -49.55
CA SER A 10 -35.53 -21.60 -48.46
C SER A 10 -34.36 -20.83 -49.12
N ALA A 11 -33.79 -19.82 -48.46
CA ALA A 11 -32.34 -19.54 -48.55
C ALA A 11 -31.93 -18.65 -47.37
N SER A 12 -31.08 -19.20 -46.51
CA SER A 12 -30.59 -18.64 -45.26
C SER A 12 -29.48 -17.60 -45.48
N GLY A 13 -29.63 -16.42 -44.91
CA GLY A 13 -28.54 -15.48 -44.62
C GLY A 13 -28.40 -15.29 -43.12
N GLN A 14 -27.44 -15.99 -42.49
CA GLN A 14 -27.07 -15.80 -41.09
C GLN A 14 -26.51 -14.38 -40.86
N LYS A 15 -27.24 -13.54 -40.12
CA LYS A 15 -26.68 -12.34 -39.48
C LYS A 15 -26.04 -12.75 -38.15
N LYS A 16 -24.73 -12.55 -38.03
CA LYS A 16 -23.95 -12.68 -36.79
C LYS A 16 -24.56 -11.80 -35.70
N GLY A 17 -25.01 -12.42 -34.61
CA GLY A 17 -25.40 -11.72 -33.39
C GLY A 17 -24.15 -11.11 -32.74
N LYS A 18 -24.19 -9.80 -32.48
CA LYS A 18 -23.26 -9.14 -31.57
C LYS A 18 -23.73 -9.44 -30.14
N THR A 19 -23.06 -10.34 -29.47
CA THR A 19 -23.12 -10.47 -28.01
C THR A 19 -22.50 -9.21 -27.41
N SER A 20 -23.33 -8.31 -26.90
CA SER A 20 -22.88 -7.16 -26.12
C SER A 20 -22.38 -7.66 -24.76
N ILE A 21 -21.07 -7.57 -24.55
CA ILE A 21 -20.45 -7.72 -23.24
C ILE A 21 -21.06 -6.63 -22.34
N PRO A 22 -21.53 -6.94 -21.11
CA PRO A 22 -22.02 -5.91 -20.20
C PRO A 22 -20.90 -4.91 -19.92
N SER A 23 -21.20 -3.62 -20.10
CA SER A 23 -20.31 -2.54 -19.69
C SER A 23 -19.93 -2.75 -18.23
N PRO A 24 -18.64 -2.61 -17.84
CA PRO A 24 -18.28 -2.63 -16.43
C PRO A 24 -19.09 -1.55 -15.72
N THR A 25 -19.76 -1.94 -14.64
CA THR A 25 -20.45 -1.02 -13.72
C THR A 25 -19.51 0.14 -13.43
N PRO A 26 -19.93 1.41 -13.61
CA PRO A 26 -19.06 2.54 -13.30
C PRO A 26 -18.59 2.41 -11.87
N ALA A 27 -17.27 2.56 -11.67
CA ALA A 27 -16.67 2.53 -10.35
C ALA A 27 -17.44 3.49 -9.42
N PRO A 28 -17.67 3.13 -8.15
CA PRO A 28 -18.33 4.01 -7.19
C PRO A 28 -17.66 5.38 -7.21
N ALA A 29 -18.45 6.45 -7.16
CA ALA A 29 -17.90 7.80 -7.08
C ALA A 29 -16.93 7.89 -5.88
N PRO A 30 -15.79 8.60 -6.02
CA PRO A 30 -14.80 8.67 -4.97
C PRO A 30 -15.40 9.25 -3.69
N LEU A 31 -15.17 8.55 -2.58
CA LEU A 31 -15.55 9.01 -1.25
C LEU A 31 -14.85 10.34 -0.95
N ARG A 32 -15.62 11.42 -0.79
CA ARG A 32 -15.07 12.76 -0.54
C ARG A 32 -15.17 13.11 0.95
N SER A 33 -14.03 13.45 1.54
CA SER A 33 -14.00 14.02 2.89
C SER A 33 -14.61 15.43 2.88
N SER A 34 -15.30 15.78 3.95
CA SER A 34 -15.91 17.09 4.17
C SER A 34 -15.29 17.73 5.40
N SER A 35 -15.01 19.03 5.36
CA SER A 35 -14.57 19.79 6.55
C SER A 35 -15.13 21.20 6.54
N LYS A 36 -15.43 21.73 7.73
CA LYS A 36 -15.85 23.10 7.97
C LYS A 36 -15.25 23.62 9.26
N GLU A 37 -14.79 24.86 9.21
CA GLU A 37 -14.59 25.67 10.42
C GLU A 37 -15.90 25.71 11.20
N CYS A 38 -15.83 25.60 12.52
CA CYS A 38 -17.02 25.58 13.37
C CYS A 38 -16.76 26.31 14.69
N VAL A 39 -17.82 26.56 15.44
CA VAL A 39 -17.74 26.90 16.88
C VAL A 39 -18.15 25.67 17.67
N VAL A 40 -17.42 25.33 18.73
CA VAL A 40 -17.76 24.24 19.65
C VAL A 40 -18.10 24.83 21.01
N PHE A 41 -19.26 24.44 21.55
CA PHE A 41 -19.73 24.94 22.83
C PHE A 41 -19.48 23.95 23.97
N SER A 42 -19.45 24.47 25.20
CA SER A 42 -19.62 23.64 26.39
C SER A 42 -21.09 23.24 26.54
N GLY A 43 -21.35 21.94 26.66
CA GLY A 43 -22.72 21.42 26.81
C GLY A 43 -23.61 21.78 25.62
N LEU A 44 -24.88 22.10 25.89
CA LEU A 44 -25.88 22.25 24.82
C LEU A 44 -25.74 23.55 24.03
N LEU A 45 -25.32 24.67 24.65
CA LEU A 45 -25.10 25.98 24.02
C LEU A 45 -24.31 26.95 24.95
N GLY A 46 -23.45 26.44 25.83
CA GLY A 46 -22.71 27.21 26.83
C GLY A 46 -21.64 28.13 26.24
N SER A 47 -20.59 28.43 27.02
CA SER A 47 -19.44 29.17 26.51
C SER A 47 -18.74 28.47 25.35
N VAL A 48 -18.05 29.27 24.55
CA VAL A 48 -17.27 28.78 23.41
C VAL A 48 -15.98 28.14 23.94
N ILE A 49 -15.78 26.86 23.65
CA ILE A 49 -14.55 26.12 23.98
C ILE A 49 -13.49 26.35 22.91
N ALA A 50 -13.89 26.26 21.64
CA ALA A 50 -12.99 26.41 20.49
C ALA A 50 -13.76 26.95 19.28
N SER A 51 -13.08 27.67 18.39
CA SER A 51 -13.73 28.31 17.24
C SER A 51 -12.81 28.50 16.05
N GLY A 52 -13.34 28.34 14.84
CA GLY A 52 -12.72 28.83 13.61
C GLY A 52 -12.74 30.36 13.54
N ASN A 53 -11.82 30.99 14.27
CA ASN A 53 -11.82 32.45 14.53
C ASN A 53 -12.06 33.32 13.31
N LYS A 54 -11.40 33.05 12.18
CA LYS A 54 -11.55 33.85 10.95
C LYS A 54 -12.98 33.78 10.38
N THR A 55 -13.67 32.66 10.56
CA THR A 55 -15.01 32.43 10.02
C THR A 55 -16.09 33.08 10.89
N TYR A 56 -15.87 33.10 12.20
CA TYR A 56 -16.85 33.53 13.20
C TYR A 56 -16.54 34.87 13.87
N GLY A 57 -15.36 35.45 13.59
CA GLY A 57 -14.85 36.67 14.21
C GLY A 57 -14.73 36.54 15.72
N THR A 58 -14.20 35.41 16.18
CA THR A 58 -13.95 35.16 17.61
C THR A 58 -12.48 35.37 17.95
N SER A 59 -12.20 35.70 19.21
CA SER A 59 -10.86 35.78 19.80
C SER A 59 -10.47 34.52 20.57
N CYS A 60 -11.11 33.37 20.29
CA CYS A 60 -10.85 32.13 21.01
C CYS A 60 -9.41 31.66 20.74
N LYS A 61 -8.67 31.25 21.76
CA LYS A 61 -7.29 30.77 21.57
C LYS A 61 -7.24 29.42 20.85
N LEU A 62 -8.29 28.61 20.97
CA LEU A 62 -8.39 27.27 20.39
C LEU A 62 -9.14 27.30 19.07
N GLY A 63 -8.58 26.65 18.06
CA GLY A 63 -9.23 26.48 16.75
C GLY A 63 -10.15 25.27 16.74
N ALA A 64 -11.18 25.29 15.88
CA ALA A 64 -12.10 24.17 15.75
C ALA A 64 -12.57 23.90 14.31
N LYS A 65 -12.53 22.62 13.94
CA LYS A 65 -13.09 22.12 12.67
C LYS A 65 -13.96 20.91 12.89
N PHE A 66 -15.10 20.89 12.22
CA PHE A 66 -15.99 19.74 12.10
C PHE A 66 -15.71 19.05 10.77
N PHE A 67 -15.57 17.73 10.76
CA PHE A 67 -15.26 17.01 9.53
C PHE A 67 -15.91 15.63 9.49
N ALA A 68 -16.12 15.15 8.27
CA ALA A 68 -16.35 13.74 7.96
C ALA A 68 -15.19 13.27 7.08
N VAL A 69 -14.34 12.42 7.62
CA VAL A 69 -13.22 11.82 6.88
C VAL A 69 -13.75 10.60 6.15
N ARG A 70 -13.53 10.59 4.83
CA ARG A 70 -13.80 9.45 3.96
C ARG A 70 -12.59 9.24 3.07
N ARG A 71 -11.99 8.06 3.19
CA ARG A 71 -10.78 7.64 2.47
C ARG A 71 -10.93 6.18 2.11
N GLU A 72 -10.22 5.77 1.07
CA GLU A 72 -10.35 4.42 0.52
C GLU A 72 -9.64 3.36 1.38
N ASP A 73 -8.51 3.73 1.99
CA ASP A 73 -7.63 2.84 2.77
C ASP A 73 -7.69 3.10 4.28
N GLU A 74 -8.75 3.76 4.74
CA GLU A 74 -8.98 4.08 6.15
C GLU A 74 -10.47 4.03 6.45
N SER A 75 -10.83 3.58 7.65
CA SER A 75 -12.23 3.60 8.09
C SER A 75 -12.74 5.03 8.07
N SER A 76 -13.87 5.28 7.40
CA SER A 76 -14.49 6.61 7.44
C SER A 76 -14.97 6.95 8.86
N TRP A 77 -14.96 8.22 9.23
CA TRP A 77 -15.39 8.65 10.57
C TRP A 77 -15.89 10.09 10.57
N LEU A 78 -16.81 10.38 11.48
CA LEU A 78 -17.29 11.73 11.78
C LEU A 78 -16.63 12.21 13.06
N GLY A 79 -16.30 13.48 13.14
CA GLY A 79 -15.67 14.03 14.33
C GLY A 79 -15.42 15.52 14.25
N PHE A 80 -14.65 15.99 15.22
CA PHE A 80 -14.12 17.34 15.21
C PHE A 80 -12.67 17.37 15.71
N GLU A 81 -12.02 18.48 15.43
CA GLU A 81 -10.63 18.77 15.80
C GLU A 81 -10.65 20.02 16.67
N VAL A 82 -9.87 19.97 17.75
CA VAL A 82 -9.50 21.16 18.53
C VAL A 82 -8.01 21.38 18.34
N THR A 83 -7.64 22.56 17.86
CA THR A 83 -6.24 22.93 17.63
C THR A 83 -5.74 23.89 18.70
N PHE A 84 -4.59 23.58 19.29
CA PHE A 84 -3.93 24.35 20.34
C PHE A 84 -2.67 25.01 19.76
N PRO A 85 -2.47 26.31 19.95
CA PRO A 85 -1.24 26.96 19.48
C PRO A 85 -0.04 26.46 20.27
N ILE A 86 1.06 26.13 19.59
CA ILE A 86 2.33 25.73 20.23
C ILE A 86 3.50 26.66 19.91
N GLY A 87 3.24 27.73 19.14
CA GLY A 87 4.20 28.78 18.84
C GLY A 87 4.82 28.67 17.45
N GLN A 88 5.05 29.81 16.82
CA GLN A 88 5.57 29.90 15.44
C GLN A 88 6.99 29.33 15.37
N GLY A 89 7.20 28.35 14.50
CA GLY A 89 8.51 27.75 14.24
C GLY A 89 9.04 26.87 15.37
N GLN A 90 8.33 26.76 16.50
CA GLN A 90 8.61 25.82 17.60
C GLN A 90 10.05 25.83 18.13
N ILE A 91 10.75 26.97 18.02
CA ILE A 91 12.15 27.11 18.43
C ILE A 91 12.31 26.79 19.92
N ASP A 92 11.39 27.30 20.75
CA ASP A 92 11.41 27.08 22.19
C ASP A 92 11.13 25.61 22.54
N ASN A 93 10.21 24.95 21.82
CA ASN A 93 9.92 23.53 22.02
C ASN A 93 11.14 22.65 21.74
N GLU A 94 11.84 22.91 20.64
CA GLU A 94 13.08 22.20 20.30
C GLU A 94 14.16 22.43 21.37
N ASN A 95 14.40 23.69 21.75
CA ASN A 95 15.42 24.06 22.74
C ASN A 95 15.16 23.48 24.14
N LEU A 96 13.88 23.29 24.51
CA LEU A 96 13.46 22.73 25.79
C LEU A 96 13.28 21.20 25.76
N GLY A 97 13.57 20.54 24.63
CA GLY A 97 13.52 19.09 24.49
C GLY A 97 12.13 18.49 24.25
N PHE A 98 11.13 19.31 23.92
CA PHE A 98 9.81 18.85 23.49
C PHE A 98 9.77 18.45 22.00
N GLY A 99 10.76 18.89 21.23
CA GLY A 99 10.88 18.62 19.81
C GLY A 99 9.93 19.43 18.93
N VAL A 100 10.04 19.26 17.61
CA VAL A 100 9.15 19.88 16.62
C VAL A 100 7.97 18.96 16.28
N LYS A 101 6.74 19.45 16.46
CA LYS A 101 5.54 18.76 15.98
C LYS A 101 5.37 18.94 14.48
N HIS A 102 4.99 17.83 13.84
CA HIS A 102 4.72 17.77 12.41
C HIS A 102 3.25 17.40 12.18
N ALA A 103 2.65 18.00 11.16
CA ALA A 103 1.37 17.61 10.59
C ALA A 103 1.59 17.06 9.19
N VAL A 104 0.61 16.30 8.69
CA VAL A 104 0.65 15.79 7.31
C VAL A 104 0.08 16.85 6.38
N ASP A 105 0.89 17.26 5.42
CA ASP A 105 0.42 17.97 4.24
C ASP A 105 -0.23 16.96 3.28
N PHE A 106 -1.55 16.92 3.22
CA PHE A 106 -2.27 15.95 2.37
C PHE A 106 -2.19 16.27 0.88
N GLN A 107 -1.85 17.50 0.49
CA GLN A 107 -1.69 17.86 -0.92
C GLN A 107 -0.41 17.25 -1.49
N TYR A 108 0.70 17.35 -0.74
CA TYR A 108 2.00 16.83 -1.15
C TYR A 108 2.37 15.50 -0.48
N ARG A 109 1.50 14.99 0.39
CA ARG A 109 1.68 13.79 1.20
C ARG A 109 3.06 13.72 1.88
N ARG A 110 3.37 14.75 2.68
CA ARG A 110 4.63 14.83 3.42
C ARG A 110 4.42 15.41 4.81
N PRO A 111 5.28 15.07 5.79
CA PRO A 111 5.30 15.77 7.06
C PRO A 111 5.78 17.22 6.86
N VAL A 112 5.13 18.16 7.53
CA VAL A 112 5.52 19.57 7.60
C VAL A 112 5.45 20.03 9.05
N ALA A 113 6.37 20.90 9.47
CA ALA A 113 6.31 21.48 10.81
C ALA A 113 4.96 22.19 11.01
N SER A 114 4.36 22.01 12.19
CA SER A 114 3.04 22.54 12.51
C SER A 114 3.10 23.38 13.77
N ASP A 115 2.68 24.64 13.69
CA ASP A 115 2.65 25.55 14.84
C ASP A 115 1.43 25.33 15.75
N VAL A 116 0.71 24.22 15.53
CA VAL A 116 -0.42 23.80 16.34
C VAL A 116 -0.32 22.33 16.72
N HIS A 117 -0.78 22.01 17.93
CA HIS A 117 -1.12 20.65 18.33
C HIS A 117 -2.59 20.40 18.07
N SER A 118 -2.95 19.18 17.64
CA SER A 118 -4.34 18.85 17.28
C SER A 118 -4.84 17.68 18.10
N ILE A 119 -5.99 17.85 18.74
CA ILE A 119 -6.75 16.77 19.36
C ILE A 119 -7.93 16.45 18.45
N TRP A 120 -7.99 15.21 17.99
CA TRP A 120 -9.07 14.72 17.14
C TRP A 120 -10.04 13.90 17.98
N VAL A 121 -11.31 14.29 17.96
CA VAL A 121 -12.41 13.59 18.60
C VAL A 121 -13.18 12.82 17.53
N LYS A 122 -13.02 11.51 17.51
CA LYS A 122 -13.68 10.62 16.55
C LYS A 122 -14.94 10.03 17.18
N PHE A 123 -16.10 10.33 16.64
CA PHE A 123 -17.34 9.77 17.14
C PHE A 123 -17.46 8.29 16.77
N PRO A 124 -17.94 7.44 17.69
CA PRO A 124 -18.25 6.05 17.38
C PRO A 124 -19.37 6.03 16.33
N ARG A 125 -19.38 5.03 15.45
CA ARG A 125 -20.45 4.89 14.45
C ARG A 125 -21.73 4.32 15.06
N ASP A 126 -21.60 3.38 15.99
CA ASP A 126 -22.74 2.75 16.63
C ASP A 126 -23.43 3.73 17.59
N GLY A 127 -24.75 3.84 17.46
CA GLY A 127 -25.56 4.76 18.25
C GLY A 127 -25.27 6.25 18.02
N LEU A 128 -24.57 6.62 16.95
CA LEU A 128 -24.33 8.01 16.57
C LEU A 128 -25.61 8.65 16.05
N LYS A 129 -25.98 9.79 16.62
CA LYS A 129 -27.05 10.63 16.08
C LYS A 129 -26.51 12.01 15.79
N LEU A 130 -26.82 12.51 14.60
CA LEU A 130 -26.56 13.87 14.20
C LEU A 130 -27.88 14.53 13.87
N SER A 131 -28.08 15.74 14.37
CA SER A 131 -29.19 16.62 14.00
C SER A 131 -28.63 17.98 13.62
N ALA A 132 -29.27 18.62 12.66
CA ALA A 132 -28.95 19.97 12.23
C ALA A 132 -30.23 20.77 12.11
N GLU A 133 -30.22 21.98 12.66
CA GLU A 133 -31.34 22.93 12.58
C GLU A 133 -30.81 24.33 12.31
N ASP A 134 -31.67 25.22 11.82
CA ASP A 134 -31.27 26.61 11.60
C ASP A 134 -30.85 27.26 12.93
N ALA A 135 -29.70 27.90 12.94
CA ALA A 135 -29.23 28.60 14.12
C ALA A 135 -30.13 29.81 14.44
N SER A 136 -30.58 29.90 15.69
CA SER A 136 -31.47 30.98 16.15
C SER A 136 -30.79 32.36 16.09
N GLU A 137 -31.57 33.42 15.92
CA GLU A 137 -31.03 34.79 15.89
C GLU A 137 -30.28 35.17 17.17
N SER A 138 -30.73 34.68 18.33
CA SER A 138 -30.06 34.90 19.61
C SER A 138 -28.69 34.23 19.69
N LEU A 139 -28.55 33.01 19.17
CA LEU A 139 -27.25 32.34 19.06
C LEU A 139 -26.34 33.09 18.09
N LEU A 140 -26.87 33.50 16.94
CA LEU A 140 -26.13 34.21 15.91
C LEU A 140 -25.68 35.61 16.35
N ALA A 141 -26.41 36.26 17.25
CA ALA A 141 -26.03 37.55 17.83
C ALA A 141 -24.70 37.48 18.61
N ARG A 142 -24.29 36.30 19.11
CA ARG A 142 -22.99 36.08 19.76
C ARG A 142 -21.80 36.19 18.79
N PHE A 143 -22.06 36.11 17.48
CA PHE A 143 -21.05 36.11 16.42
C PHE A 143 -21.39 37.19 15.37
N PRO A 144 -21.22 38.49 15.71
CA PRO A 144 -21.63 39.60 14.85
C PRO A 144 -20.79 39.72 13.57
N GLU A 145 -19.52 39.32 13.63
CA GLU A 145 -18.54 39.37 12.55
C GLU A 145 -18.59 38.17 11.59
N ARG A 146 -19.47 37.19 11.86
CA ARG A 146 -19.64 36.03 10.98
C ARG A 146 -20.04 36.46 9.57
N ASN A 147 -19.73 35.62 8.58
CA ASN A 147 -20.23 35.82 7.22
C ASN A 147 -21.75 35.61 7.16
N LYS A 148 -22.51 36.71 7.03
CA LYS A 148 -23.98 36.73 6.97
C LYS A 148 -24.55 36.14 5.67
N ASN A 149 -23.73 35.97 4.63
CA ASN A 149 -24.16 35.34 3.37
C ASN A 149 -24.26 33.82 3.49
N HIS A 150 -23.60 33.22 4.49
CA HIS A 150 -23.73 31.81 4.78
C HIS A 150 -24.87 31.58 5.76
N LYS A 151 -25.79 30.67 5.41
CA LYS A 151 -26.70 30.07 6.37
C LYS A 151 -25.88 29.33 7.43
N GLN A 152 -26.37 29.34 8.66
CA GLN A 152 -25.67 28.78 9.82
C GLN A 152 -26.58 27.75 10.46
N SER A 153 -26.02 26.60 10.77
CA SER A 153 -26.75 25.52 11.44
C SER A 153 -26.21 25.30 12.84
N LEU A 154 -27.11 25.09 13.79
CA LEU A 154 -26.79 24.44 15.04
C LEU A 154 -26.79 22.93 14.77
N VAL A 155 -25.66 22.29 15.00
CA VAL A 155 -25.47 20.85 14.83
C VAL A 155 -25.31 20.23 16.20
N THR A 156 -26.15 19.26 16.53
CA THR A 156 -26.04 18.48 17.76
C THR A 156 -25.68 17.05 17.41
N VAL A 157 -24.59 16.58 18.00
CA VAL A 157 -24.12 15.20 17.85
C VAL A 157 -24.19 14.52 19.21
N SER A 158 -24.91 13.40 19.28
CA SER A 158 -24.96 12.56 20.49
C SER A 158 -24.44 11.17 20.20
N THR A 159 -23.66 10.62 21.13
CA THR A 159 -23.01 9.31 21.03
C THR A 159 -23.50 8.41 22.16
N LYS A 160 -23.74 7.12 21.86
CA LYS A 160 -24.10 6.14 22.90
C LYS A 160 -22.89 5.63 23.68
N THR A 161 -21.74 5.56 23.00
CA THR A 161 -20.45 5.17 23.59
C THR A 161 -19.49 6.35 23.55
N ALA A 162 -18.41 6.27 24.33
CA ALA A 162 -17.40 7.31 24.37
C ALA A 162 -16.72 7.51 23.00
N ALA A 163 -16.40 8.76 22.67
CA ALA A 163 -15.60 9.10 21.51
C ALA A 163 -14.16 8.62 21.65
N THR A 164 -13.53 8.28 20.52
CA THR A 164 -12.10 8.00 20.48
C THR A 164 -11.34 9.32 20.40
N ILE A 165 -10.48 9.58 21.37
CA ILE A 165 -9.69 10.80 21.45
C ILE A 165 -8.26 10.49 20.97
N VAL A 166 -7.79 11.19 19.94
CA VAL A 166 -6.45 11.04 19.39
C VAL A 166 -5.67 12.33 19.59
N GLY A 167 -4.43 12.23 20.09
CA GLY A 167 -3.57 13.37 20.35
C GLY A 167 -3.69 13.96 21.77
N PHE A 168 -4.54 13.40 22.64
CA PHE A 168 -4.58 13.77 24.06
C PHE A 168 -3.46 13.06 24.85
N GLY A 169 -2.94 13.69 25.91
CA GLY A 169 -1.94 13.11 26.80
C GLY A 169 -0.51 13.05 26.24
N VAL A 170 -0.27 13.69 25.09
CA VAL A 170 1.08 13.84 24.54
C VAL A 170 1.80 15.02 25.22
N PRO A 171 3.14 14.99 25.34
CA PRO A 171 3.89 16.16 25.80
C PRO A 171 3.49 17.43 25.03
N PHE A 172 3.26 18.50 25.77
CA PHE A 172 2.71 19.74 25.24
C PHE A 172 3.36 20.96 25.89
N LEU A 173 3.77 21.90 25.05
CA LEU A 173 4.25 23.21 25.43
C LEU A 173 3.73 24.25 24.43
N SER A 174 3.23 25.35 24.97
CA SER A 174 2.77 26.52 24.23
C SER A 174 3.52 27.75 24.70
N SER A 175 3.65 28.76 23.84
CA SER A 175 4.05 30.11 24.26
C SER A 175 2.98 30.83 25.08
N ASP A 176 1.74 30.31 25.09
CA ASP A 176 0.63 30.86 25.86
C ASP A 176 0.46 30.09 27.19
N ALA A 177 0.71 30.79 28.30
CA ALA A 177 0.64 30.21 29.65
C ALA A 177 -0.77 29.70 30.01
N GLU A 178 -1.83 30.32 29.49
CA GLU A 178 -3.20 29.89 29.76
C GLU A 178 -3.49 28.56 29.05
N VAL A 179 -3.03 28.43 27.79
CA VAL A 179 -3.13 27.20 27.02
C VAL A 179 -2.34 26.07 27.67
N ASN A 180 -1.15 26.35 28.21
CA ASN A 180 -0.40 25.38 29.01
C ASN A 180 -1.22 24.90 30.22
N GLY A 181 -1.85 25.81 30.96
CA GLY A 181 -2.68 25.47 32.11
C GLY A 181 -3.87 24.58 31.73
N TRP A 182 -4.53 24.83 30.60
CA TRP A 182 -5.65 24.01 30.12
C TRP A 182 -5.24 22.58 29.78
N VAL A 183 -4.07 22.41 29.14
CA VAL A 183 -3.62 21.10 28.65
C VAL A 183 -2.87 20.29 29.70
N ASN A 184 -1.97 20.93 30.45
CA ASN A 184 -1.06 20.26 31.38
C ASN A 184 -1.62 20.18 32.81
N ASP A 185 -2.34 21.21 33.25
CA ASP A 185 -2.78 21.35 34.65
C ASP A 185 -4.29 21.12 34.84
N ASN A 186 -5.01 20.75 33.77
CA ASN A 186 -6.48 20.64 33.73
C ASN A 186 -7.21 21.90 34.23
N MET A 187 -6.65 23.07 33.97
CA MET A 187 -7.34 24.32 34.29
C MET A 187 -8.60 24.48 33.43
N PRO A 188 -9.67 25.10 33.96
CA PRO A 188 -10.89 25.35 33.19
C PRO A 188 -10.64 26.19 31.93
N ILE A 189 -11.24 25.78 30.82
CA ILE A 189 -11.22 26.52 29.55
C ILE A 189 -12.29 27.61 29.58
N ALA A 190 -13.54 27.24 29.90
CA ALA A 190 -14.66 28.16 30.02
C ALA A 190 -15.74 27.59 30.95
N ASP A 191 -16.46 28.44 31.69
CA ASP A 191 -17.54 28.06 32.61
C ASP A 191 -17.19 26.94 33.59
N GLY A 192 -15.93 26.87 34.06
CA GLY A 192 -15.47 25.80 34.95
C GLY A 192 -15.27 24.44 34.26
N VAL A 193 -15.46 24.34 32.94
CA VAL A 193 -15.25 23.11 32.16
C VAL A 193 -13.79 23.00 31.76
N ASP A 194 -13.10 21.98 32.26
CA ASP A 194 -11.75 21.60 31.83
C ASP A 194 -11.76 20.73 30.56
N LEU A 195 -10.58 20.52 29.97
CA LEU A 195 -10.41 19.76 28.74
C LEU A 195 -10.87 18.29 28.86
N GLN A 196 -10.61 17.63 29.98
CA GLN A 196 -11.01 16.22 30.16
C GLN A 196 -12.53 16.09 30.29
N SER A 197 -13.13 16.95 31.10
CA SER A 197 -14.59 17.01 31.29
C SER A 197 -15.30 17.31 29.98
N PHE A 198 -14.73 18.20 29.16
CA PHE A 198 -15.23 18.47 27.80
C PHE A 198 -15.14 17.24 26.87
N LEU A 199 -13.97 16.59 26.80
CA LEU A 199 -13.75 15.46 25.88
C LEU A 199 -14.52 14.19 26.26
N ARG A 200 -14.97 14.08 27.52
CA ARG A 200 -15.77 12.95 28.03
C ARG A 200 -17.27 13.08 27.79
N GLN A 201 -17.73 14.19 27.20
CA GLN A 201 -19.15 14.39 26.91
C GLN A 201 -19.67 13.34 25.92
N ASP A 202 -20.95 13.03 26.04
CA ASP A 202 -21.69 12.18 25.09
C ASP A 202 -22.45 13.01 24.05
N THR A 203 -22.55 14.32 24.27
CA THR A 203 -23.32 15.24 23.44
C THR A 203 -22.49 16.49 23.19
N PHE A 204 -22.30 16.80 21.91
CA PHE A 204 -21.53 17.95 21.45
C PHE A 204 -22.39 18.83 20.57
N THR A 205 -22.22 20.14 20.70
CA THR A 205 -22.96 21.12 19.91
C THR A 205 -22.02 22.05 19.16
N PHE A 206 -22.38 22.32 17.91
CA PHE A 206 -21.56 23.05 16.97
C PHE A 206 -22.36 24.12 16.23
N LEU A 207 -21.75 25.27 15.98
CA LEU A 207 -22.23 26.20 14.96
C LEU A 207 -21.42 25.96 13.69
N VAL A 208 -22.09 25.68 12.56
CA VAL A 208 -21.47 25.34 11.27
C VAL A 208 -22.00 26.26 10.17
N PRO A 209 -21.17 26.78 9.24
CA PRO A 209 -21.58 27.78 8.26
C PRO A 209 -22.18 27.13 7.00
N GLN A 210 -23.21 26.30 7.21
CA GLN A 210 -23.98 25.63 6.17
C GLN A 210 -25.47 25.59 6.54
N ARG A 211 -26.33 25.27 5.56
CA ARG A 211 -27.75 24.97 5.82
C ARG A 211 -27.89 23.59 6.47
N PRO A 212 -28.98 23.34 7.22
CA PRO A 212 -29.19 22.05 7.86
C PRO A 212 -29.18 20.88 6.88
N SER A 213 -29.82 21.03 5.71
CA SER A 213 -29.81 20.02 4.64
C SER A 213 -28.40 19.68 4.17
N ASP A 214 -27.57 20.70 3.98
CA ASP A 214 -26.20 20.54 3.46
C ASP A 214 -25.29 19.93 4.54
N VAL A 215 -25.57 20.17 5.83
CA VAL A 215 -24.88 19.51 6.94
C VAL A 215 -25.20 18.03 6.95
N VAL A 216 -26.48 17.65 6.87
CA VAL A 216 -26.89 16.23 6.86
C VAL A 216 -26.29 15.52 5.65
N GLU A 217 -26.33 16.13 4.46
CA GLU A 217 -25.71 15.56 3.25
C GLU A 217 -24.19 15.40 3.38
N ALA A 218 -23.49 16.36 3.99
CA ALA A 218 -22.03 16.35 4.07
C ALA A 218 -21.47 15.55 5.26
N PHE A 219 -22.23 15.39 6.34
CA PHE A 219 -21.77 14.87 7.63
C PHE A 219 -22.69 13.80 8.24
N GLY A 220 -23.79 13.44 7.57
CA GLY A 220 -24.70 12.40 8.03
C GLY A 220 -23.99 11.05 8.20
N VAL A 221 -24.41 10.29 9.21
CA VAL A 221 -23.76 9.01 9.57
C VAL A 221 -23.86 7.98 8.44
N GLU A 222 -24.99 8.00 7.75
CA GLU A 222 -25.32 7.19 6.58
C GLU A 222 -24.42 7.47 5.37
N THR A 223 -23.73 8.60 5.36
CA THR A 223 -22.83 8.99 4.27
C THR A 223 -21.39 8.52 4.49
N LEU A 224 -21.09 7.90 5.64
CA LEU A 224 -19.77 7.32 5.92
C LEU A 224 -19.60 6.01 5.13
N GLY A 225 -18.44 5.86 4.46
CA GLY A 225 -18.09 4.61 3.78
C GLY A 225 -17.93 3.45 4.76
N PRO A 226 -17.78 2.19 4.31
CA PRO A 226 -17.65 1.03 5.19
C PRO A 226 -16.46 1.14 6.16
N VAL A 227 -16.45 0.29 7.19
CA VAL A 227 -15.27 0.12 8.06
C VAL A 227 -14.19 -0.56 7.23
N PHE A 228 -13.02 0.06 7.17
CA PHE A 228 -11.87 -0.47 6.43
C PHE A 228 -11.25 -1.62 7.21
N ARG A 229 -10.97 -2.71 6.51
CA ARG A 229 -10.12 -3.81 6.96
C ARG A 229 -9.23 -4.21 5.80
N TYR A 230 -7.98 -4.54 6.12
CA TYR A 230 -7.13 -5.19 5.13
C TYR A 230 -7.73 -6.54 4.74
N PRO A 231 -7.58 -6.97 3.48
CA PRO A 231 -8.15 -8.22 2.98
C PRO A 231 -7.37 -9.47 3.42
N TYR A 232 -6.46 -9.35 4.39
CA TYR A 232 -5.55 -10.40 4.83
C TYR A 232 -6.04 -11.05 6.13
N SER A 233 -5.47 -12.21 6.46
CA SER A 233 -5.71 -12.83 7.77
C SER A 233 -5.30 -11.91 8.92
N GLU A 234 -6.04 -12.01 10.04
CA GLU A 234 -5.66 -11.37 11.30
C GLU A 234 -4.48 -12.11 11.97
N ASP A 235 -4.22 -13.37 11.60
CA ASP A 235 -3.02 -14.11 12.02
C ASP A 235 -1.76 -13.57 11.30
N GLN A 236 -0.82 -13.04 12.09
CA GLN A 236 0.42 -12.44 11.61
C GLN A 236 1.62 -13.40 11.71
N SER A 237 1.39 -14.68 11.99
CA SER A 237 2.44 -15.71 12.01
C SER A 237 3.04 -15.94 10.62
N TRP A 238 4.29 -16.42 10.58
CA TRP A 238 4.91 -16.86 9.32
C TRP A 238 4.37 -18.24 8.94
N ASP A 239 3.43 -18.26 7.99
CA ASP A 239 2.88 -19.48 7.39
C ASP A 239 3.01 -19.36 5.87
N GLU A 240 3.95 -20.11 5.28
CA GLU A 240 4.26 -20.02 3.85
C GLU A 240 3.08 -20.42 2.96
N ASN A 241 2.25 -21.37 3.39
CA ASN A 241 1.10 -21.82 2.62
C ASN A 241 0.03 -20.74 2.59
N ARG A 242 -0.32 -20.19 3.76
CA ARG A 242 -1.31 -19.11 3.87
C ARG A 242 -0.82 -17.85 3.17
N LEU A 243 0.39 -17.40 3.45
CA LEU A 243 0.96 -16.19 2.85
C LEU A 243 1.12 -16.35 1.33
N GLY A 244 1.55 -17.52 0.85
CA GLY A 244 1.60 -17.83 -0.57
C GLY A 244 0.22 -17.81 -1.23
N GLN A 245 -0.80 -18.37 -0.58
CA GLN A 245 -2.17 -18.30 -1.08
C GLN A 245 -2.70 -16.86 -1.10
N GLU A 246 -2.49 -16.09 -0.04
CA GLU A 246 -2.86 -14.67 0.07
C GLU A 246 -2.18 -13.85 -1.04
N ALA A 247 -0.87 -14.01 -1.25
CA ALA A 247 -0.09 -13.30 -2.27
C ALA A 247 -0.56 -13.60 -3.71
N ARG A 248 -1.09 -14.80 -3.97
CA ARG A 248 -1.59 -15.21 -5.31
C ARG A 248 -3.05 -14.85 -5.54
N SER A 249 -3.87 -14.91 -4.48
CA SER A 249 -5.33 -14.78 -4.57
C SER A 249 -5.84 -13.35 -4.30
N ILE A 250 -5.21 -12.63 -3.38
CA ILE A 250 -5.59 -11.26 -3.03
C ILE A 250 -4.90 -10.32 -4.00
N LYS A 251 -5.55 -10.16 -5.17
CA LYS A 251 -5.15 -9.18 -6.17
C LYS A 251 -5.90 -7.88 -5.93
N GLY A 252 -5.16 -6.78 -5.89
CA GLY A 252 -5.74 -5.47 -5.64
C GLY A 252 -4.81 -4.36 -6.07
N ARG A 253 -5.28 -3.13 -5.91
CA ARG A 253 -4.42 -1.97 -6.04
C ARG A 253 -3.47 -1.88 -4.85
N GLN A 254 -2.39 -1.13 -5.03
CA GLN A 254 -1.52 -0.74 -3.93
C GLN A 254 -2.32 0.14 -2.94
N PHE A 255 -2.18 -0.17 -1.65
CA PHE A 255 -2.69 0.69 -0.58
C PHE A 255 -1.89 1.99 -0.55
N GLY A 256 -2.59 3.12 -0.40
CA GLY A 256 -1.94 4.41 -0.25
C GLY A 256 -1.09 4.43 1.02
N ALA A 257 0.08 5.05 0.95
CA ALA A 257 0.95 5.17 2.13
C ALA A 257 0.21 5.89 3.27
N GLN A 258 0.31 5.32 4.47
CA GLN A 258 -0.37 5.84 5.67
C GLN A 258 0.63 6.52 6.59
N PHE A 259 0.16 7.54 7.32
CA PHE A 259 0.95 8.22 8.36
C PHE A 259 0.54 7.80 9.77
N TRP A 260 -0.54 7.04 9.88
CA TRP A 260 -1.03 6.44 11.12
C TRP A 260 -1.87 5.21 10.77
N HIS A 261 -2.04 4.32 11.75
CA HIS A 261 -2.92 3.17 11.65
C HIS A 261 -4.00 3.24 12.74
N PRO A 262 -5.21 2.73 12.49
CA PRO A 262 -6.31 2.82 13.45
C PRO A 262 -6.12 1.91 14.67
N ASN A 263 -5.32 0.85 14.55
CA ASN A 263 -4.97 -0.07 15.63
C ASN A 263 -3.68 -0.83 15.27
N ASP A 264 -3.13 -1.53 16.27
CA ASP A 264 -1.89 -2.30 16.15
C ASP A 264 -1.99 -3.38 15.08
N LEU A 265 -3.13 -4.09 14.98
CA LEU A 265 -3.32 -5.11 13.96
C LEU A 265 -3.18 -4.54 12.55
N SER A 266 -3.77 -3.37 12.29
CA SER A 266 -3.70 -2.70 10.98
C SER A 266 -2.28 -2.24 10.67
N HIS A 267 -1.54 -1.76 11.68
CA HIS A 267 -0.13 -1.42 11.55
C HIS A 267 0.72 -2.65 11.21
N VAL A 268 0.61 -3.71 12.02
CA VAL A 268 1.37 -4.95 11.82
C VAL A 268 1.04 -5.57 10.47
N THR A 269 -0.25 -5.63 10.10
CA THR A 269 -0.68 -6.15 8.80
C THR A 269 -0.01 -5.39 7.64
N ALA A 270 0.00 -4.05 7.70
CA ALA A 270 0.62 -3.24 6.64
C ALA A 270 2.13 -3.49 6.49
N VAL A 271 2.82 -3.72 7.60
CA VAL A 271 4.26 -4.01 7.62
C VAL A 271 4.54 -5.44 7.15
N VAL A 272 3.85 -6.43 7.73
CA VAL A 272 4.08 -7.86 7.48
C VAL A 272 3.73 -8.22 6.05
N GLN A 273 2.56 -7.82 5.56
CA GLN A 273 2.06 -8.27 4.25
C GLN A 273 2.88 -7.70 3.09
N GLY A 274 3.40 -6.48 3.22
CA GLY A 274 4.32 -5.93 2.22
C GLY A 274 5.59 -6.76 2.06
N THR A 275 6.18 -7.21 3.16
CA THR A 275 7.38 -8.07 3.14
C THR A 275 7.05 -9.50 2.74
N ALA A 276 5.99 -10.08 3.29
CA ALA A 276 5.60 -11.46 3.01
C ALA A 276 5.28 -11.66 1.53
N GLN A 277 4.46 -10.79 0.93
CA GLN A 277 4.11 -10.88 -0.49
C GLN A 277 5.33 -10.80 -1.39
N ASP A 278 6.26 -9.88 -1.08
CA ASP A 278 7.50 -9.72 -1.84
C ASP A 278 8.40 -10.96 -1.79
N VAL A 279 8.46 -11.65 -0.64
CA VAL A 279 9.17 -12.93 -0.49
C VAL A 279 8.43 -14.06 -1.21
N MET A 280 7.12 -14.17 -1.07
CA MET A 280 6.31 -15.21 -1.72
C MET A 280 6.38 -15.10 -3.24
N TRP A 281 6.26 -13.90 -3.81
CA TRP A 281 6.44 -13.69 -5.24
C TRP A 281 7.85 -14.02 -5.71
N LEU A 282 8.88 -13.72 -4.90
CA LEU A 282 10.25 -14.10 -5.24
C LEU A 282 10.43 -15.63 -5.21
N ASN A 283 9.80 -16.32 -4.26
CA ASN A 283 9.82 -17.78 -4.17
C ASN A 283 9.13 -18.43 -5.39
N ASP A 284 7.96 -17.93 -5.79
CA ASP A 284 7.27 -18.39 -7.00
C ASP A 284 8.17 -18.21 -8.24
N ARG A 285 8.82 -17.05 -8.37
CA ARG A 285 9.78 -16.81 -9.47
C ARG A 285 11.02 -17.69 -9.38
N ARG A 286 11.50 -18.03 -8.18
CA ARG A 286 12.61 -18.98 -8.00
C ARG A 286 12.22 -20.35 -8.54
N GLU A 287 11.02 -20.82 -8.24
CA GLU A 287 10.50 -22.10 -8.72
C GLU A 287 10.34 -22.09 -10.25
N GLU A 288 9.73 -21.05 -10.81
CA GLU A 288 9.62 -20.88 -12.28
C GLU A 288 10.99 -20.90 -12.97
N ILE A 289 12.00 -20.21 -12.41
CA ILE A 289 13.37 -20.18 -12.95
C ILE A 289 14.04 -21.55 -12.84
N ALA A 290 13.85 -22.25 -11.72
CA ALA A 290 14.42 -23.58 -11.50
C ALA A 290 13.86 -24.63 -12.47
N GLU A 291 12.62 -24.44 -12.94
CA GLU A 291 11.99 -25.28 -13.95
C GLU A 291 12.43 -24.95 -15.39
N MET A 292 13.13 -23.82 -15.62
CA MET A 292 13.57 -23.44 -16.96
C MET A 292 14.65 -24.37 -17.49
N ARG A 293 14.31 -25.12 -18.54
CA ARG A 293 15.28 -25.92 -19.31
C ARG A 293 15.82 -25.09 -20.45
N LEU A 294 17.09 -24.73 -20.34
CA LEU A 294 17.76 -23.85 -21.29
C LEU A 294 18.89 -24.59 -22.01
N PRO A 295 19.04 -24.40 -23.33
CA PRO A 295 20.17 -24.95 -24.05
C PRO A 295 21.46 -24.34 -23.53
N ALA A 296 22.46 -25.18 -23.29
CA ALA A 296 23.76 -24.76 -22.78
C ALA A 296 24.87 -25.61 -23.38
N TYR A 297 26.08 -25.07 -23.40
CA TYR A 297 27.27 -25.83 -23.80
C TYR A 297 28.48 -25.48 -22.94
N PHE A 298 29.41 -26.44 -22.86
CA PHE A 298 30.66 -26.27 -22.14
C PHE A 298 31.73 -25.67 -23.06
N VAL A 299 32.49 -24.72 -22.53
CA VAL A 299 33.70 -24.20 -23.18
C VAL A 299 34.82 -25.22 -22.98
N THR A 300 35.54 -25.54 -24.05
CA THR A 300 36.68 -26.48 -23.96
C THR A 300 37.75 -25.89 -23.05
N PRO A 301 38.21 -26.63 -22.01
CA PRO A 301 39.26 -26.13 -21.12
C PRO A 301 40.56 -25.81 -21.88
N PRO A 302 41.37 -24.84 -21.43
CA PRO A 302 42.62 -24.47 -22.09
C PRO A 302 43.62 -25.63 -22.27
N ASN A 303 43.56 -26.62 -21.37
CA ASN A 303 44.41 -27.81 -21.43
C ASN A 303 43.90 -28.88 -22.41
N GLY A 304 42.77 -28.64 -23.09
CA GLY A 304 42.12 -29.56 -24.02
C GLY A 304 41.59 -30.86 -23.37
N ASN A 305 41.76 -31.03 -22.06
CA ASN A 305 41.49 -32.27 -21.36
C ASN A 305 40.21 -32.16 -20.53
N VAL A 306 39.09 -32.49 -21.18
CA VAL A 306 37.77 -32.51 -20.54
C VAL A 306 37.69 -33.55 -19.43
N ALA A 307 38.33 -34.71 -19.58
CA ALA A 307 38.25 -35.80 -18.61
C ALA A 307 38.87 -35.41 -17.24
N ARG A 308 40.02 -34.72 -17.26
CA ARG A 308 40.76 -34.31 -16.05
C ARG A 308 40.36 -32.97 -15.45
N SER A 309 39.49 -32.21 -16.12
CA SER A 309 39.06 -30.90 -15.65
C SER A 309 37.95 -31.02 -14.59
N SER A 310 38.12 -30.34 -13.45
CA SER A 310 37.14 -30.28 -12.35
C SER A 310 36.25 -29.04 -12.38
N SER A 311 36.53 -28.09 -13.27
CA SER A 311 35.69 -26.90 -13.48
C SER A 311 35.62 -26.54 -14.95
N PHE A 312 34.51 -25.93 -15.33
CA PHE A 312 34.21 -25.54 -16.71
C PHE A 312 33.53 -24.18 -16.75
N LEU A 313 33.71 -23.45 -17.85
CA LEU A 313 32.80 -22.35 -18.19
C LEU A 313 31.65 -22.92 -19.01
N VAL A 314 30.43 -22.53 -18.68
CA VAL A 314 29.20 -22.91 -19.35
C VAL A 314 28.52 -21.65 -19.83
N ILE A 315 28.12 -21.66 -21.09
CA ILE A 315 27.30 -20.61 -21.68
C ILE A 315 25.88 -21.14 -21.81
N ILE A 316 24.96 -20.54 -21.07
CA ILE A 316 23.54 -20.86 -21.07
C ILE A 316 22.85 -19.86 -22.00
N ALA A 317 22.30 -20.38 -23.09
CA ALA A 317 21.61 -19.58 -24.07
C ALA A 317 20.20 -19.25 -23.58
N MET A 318 19.88 -17.96 -23.56
CA MET A 318 18.57 -17.42 -23.22
C MET A 318 18.08 -16.53 -24.37
N THR A 319 16.78 -16.29 -24.46
CA THR A 319 16.27 -15.24 -25.36
C THR A 319 16.19 -13.89 -24.64
N MET A 320 16.12 -12.79 -25.38
CA MET A 320 15.91 -11.47 -24.81
C MET A 320 14.60 -11.40 -24.02
N GLU A 321 13.54 -12.04 -24.51
CA GLU A 321 12.24 -12.11 -23.84
C GLU A 321 12.35 -12.88 -22.52
N THR A 322 13.00 -14.04 -22.54
CA THR A 322 13.20 -14.88 -21.35
C THR A 322 13.97 -14.10 -20.29
N ARG A 323 15.10 -13.50 -20.68
CA ARG A 323 15.92 -12.70 -19.77
C ARG A 323 15.13 -11.54 -19.16
N LYS A 324 14.40 -10.78 -19.98
CA LYS A 324 13.55 -9.66 -19.51
C LYS A 324 12.47 -10.12 -18.56
N SER A 325 11.86 -11.28 -18.80
CA SER A 325 10.77 -11.79 -17.96
C SER A 325 11.22 -12.12 -16.53
N ILE A 326 12.47 -12.55 -16.35
CA ILE A 326 13.01 -12.94 -15.04
C ILE A 326 13.94 -11.91 -14.41
N ASP A 327 14.36 -10.86 -15.14
CA ASP A 327 15.46 -9.96 -14.74
C ASP A 327 15.31 -9.38 -13.33
N ALA A 328 14.10 -8.95 -12.95
CA ALA A 328 13.84 -8.40 -11.61
C ALA A 328 14.06 -9.43 -10.49
N ALA A 329 13.54 -10.65 -10.66
CA ALA A 329 13.74 -11.75 -9.70
C ALA A 329 15.20 -12.22 -9.71
N TRP A 330 15.80 -12.37 -10.90
CA TRP A 330 17.17 -12.80 -11.08
C TRP A 330 18.17 -11.88 -10.37
N ARG A 331 18.02 -10.56 -10.48
CA ARG A 331 18.88 -9.59 -9.76
C ARG A 331 18.83 -9.74 -8.23
N ARG A 332 17.73 -10.25 -7.69
CA ARG A 332 17.57 -10.51 -6.26
C ARG A 332 18.14 -11.86 -5.86
N LEU A 333 17.83 -12.92 -6.63
CA LEU A 333 18.25 -14.29 -6.38
C LEU A 333 19.75 -14.53 -6.64
N ALA A 334 20.33 -13.86 -7.64
CA ALA A 334 21.72 -14.07 -8.06
C ALA A 334 22.75 -13.34 -7.16
N LYS A 335 22.32 -12.65 -6.09
CA LYS A 335 23.23 -11.94 -5.17
C LYS A 335 24.23 -12.86 -4.48
N ASP A 336 23.82 -14.09 -4.20
CA ASP A 336 24.68 -15.09 -3.57
C ASP A 336 25.66 -15.73 -4.55
N GLU A 337 25.68 -15.32 -5.84
CA GLU A 337 26.56 -15.74 -6.95
C GLU A 337 26.64 -17.25 -7.27
N PHE A 338 26.16 -18.14 -6.40
CA PHE A 338 26.40 -19.59 -6.49
C PHE A 338 25.12 -20.42 -6.73
N PRO A 339 24.54 -20.42 -7.94
CA PRO A 339 23.41 -21.28 -8.26
C PRO A 339 23.83 -22.75 -8.40
N LYS A 340 22.90 -23.67 -8.15
CA LYS A 340 23.02 -25.06 -8.60
C LYS A 340 22.55 -25.17 -10.05
N ILE A 341 23.30 -25.88 -10.89
CA ILE A 341 22.99 -26.14 -12.30
C ILE A 341 22.63 -27.60 -12.46
N CYS A 342 21.36 -27.87 -12.79
CA CYS A 342 20.87 -29.21 -13.10
C CYS A 342 21.15 -29.52 -14.57
N LEU A 343 21.85 -30.63 -14.83
CA LEU A 343 22.25 -31.07 -16.16
C LEU A 343 21.31 -32.17 -16.66
N PHE A 344 20.86 -32.07 -17.90
CA PHE A 344 19.95 -33.02 -18.54
C PHE A 344 20.60 -33.61 -19.78
N ASN A 345 20.44 -34.91 -20.01
CA ASN A 345 20.98 -35.57 -21.20
C ASN A 345 20.19 -35.23 -22.47
N SER A 346 18.88 -34.96 -22.33
CA SER A 346 17.97 -34.61 -23.41
C SER A 346 16.87 -33.67 -22.90
N PRO A 347 16.28 -32.79 -23.75
CA PRO A 347 15.17 -31.92 -23.36
C PRO A 347 13.93 -32.67 -22.86
N GLU A 348 13.71 -33.89 -23.33
CA GLU A 348 12.55 -34.75 -23.02
C GLU A 348 12.68 -35.46 -21.67
N ASN A 349 13.88 -35.52 -21.09
CA ASN A 349 14.10 -36.22 -19.83
C ASN A 349 13.35 -35.51 -18.69
N GLU A 350 12.54 -36.24 -17.92
CA GLU A 350 11.84 -35.68 -16.76
C GLU A 350 12.83 -35.30 -15.65
N ASP A 351 13.79 -36.18 -15.36
CA ASP A 351 14.79 -36.00 -14.32
C ASP A 351 16.13 -35.48 -14.86
N HIS A 352 16.82 -34.69 -14.03
CA HIS A 352 18.20 -34.28 -14.30
C HIS A 352 19.15 -35.46 -14.06
N HIS A 353 20.22 -35.52 -14.85
CA HIS A 353 21.27 -36.52 -14.69
C HIS A 353 22.24 -36.16 -13.57
N ASP A 354 22.56 -34.88 -13.40
CA ASP A 354 23.57 -34.42 -12.44
C ASP A 354 23.28 -32.99 -11.97
N VAL A 355 23.83 -32.60 -10.82
CA VAL A 355 23.69 -31.25 -10.23
C VAL A 355 25.06 -30.71 -9.86
N TRP A 356 25.46 -29.63 -10.51
CA TRP A 356 26.78 -29.02 -10.29
C TRP A 356 26.63 -27.67 -9.60
N GLU A 357 27.59 -27.33 -8.75
CA GLU A 357 27.68 -25.97 -8.22
C GLU A 357 28.19 -25.03 -9.31
N GLY A 358 27.50 -23.92 -9.52
CA GLY A 358 27.86 -22.87 -10.45
C GLY A 358 28.27 -21.60 -9.72
N LYS A 359 29.11 -20.79 -10.35
CA LYS A 359 29.39 -19.40 -10.01
C LYS A 359 29.04 -18.51 -11.19
N ILE A 360 28.13 -17.58 -11.02
CA ILE A 360 27.74 -16.62 -12.06
C ILE A 360 28.92 -15.68 -12.34
N MET A 361 29.28 -15.52 -13.62
CA MET A 361 30.35 -14.63 -14.04
C MET A 361 29.78 -13.25 -14.37
N SER A 362 29.85 -12.31 -13.42
CA SER A 362 29.29 -10.94 -13.56
C SER A 362 29.97 -10.09 -14.63
N CYS A 363 31.27 -10.33 -14.89
CA CYS A 363 32.06 -9.65 -15.91
C CYS A 363 32.76 -10.70 -16.79
N PRO A 364 32.05 -11.33 -17.75
CA PRO A 364 32.64 -12.35 -18.61
C PRO A 364 33.65 -11.74 -19.59
N ASN A 365 33.51 -10.45 -19.90
CA ASN A 365 34.44 -9.69 -20.74
C ASN A 365 35.83 -9.65 -20.08
N GLY A 366 36.81 -10.28 -20.73
CA GLY A 366 38.19 -10.37 -20.25
C GLY A 366 38.62 -11.75 -19.77
N ILE A 367 37.73 -12.74 -19.76
CA ILE A 367 38.09 -14.15 -19.55
C ILE A 367 38.68 -14.70 -20.85
N PRO A 368 39.97 -15.07 -20.91
CA PRO A 368 40.63 -15.49 -22.16
C PRO A 368 39.94 -16.66 -22.85
N GLU A 369 39.39 -17.60 -22.08
CA GLU A 369 38.69 -18.78 -22.57
C GLU A 369 37.38 -18.45 -23.31
N LEU A 370 36.85 -17.22 -23.16
CA LEU A 370 35.63 -16.77 -23.84
C LEU A 370 35.90 -15.97 -25.10
N ASN A 371 37.18 -15.72 -25.47
CA ASN A 371 37.52 -14.92 -26.64
C ASN A 371 36.94 -15.50 -27.95
N ASP A 372 36.94 -16.84 -28.08
CA ASP A 372 36.36 -17.55 -29.23
C ASP A 372 34.86 -17.89 -29.04
N HIS A 373 34.29 -17.43 -27.93
CA HIS A 373 32.90 -17.62 -27.55
C HIS A 373 32.20 -16.28 -27.25
N PRO A 374 32.02 -15.40 -28.24
CA PRO A 374 31.30 -14.15 -28.04
C PRO A 374 29.90 -14.44 -27.49
N THR A 375 29.57 -13.80 -26.37
CA THR A 375 28.29 -13.95 -25.66
C THR A 375 27.39 -12.75 -25.89
N GLU A 376 26.10 -13.00 -26.05
CA GLU A 376 25.10 -11.94 -26.10
C GLU A 376 24.78 -11.41 -24.70
N ALA A 377 24.29 -10.17 -24.60
CA ALA A 377 23.99 -9.52 -23.31
C ALA A 377 22.89 -10.22 -22.48
N PHE A 378 22.11 -11.10 -23.10
CA PHE A 378 21.05 -11.87 -22.46
C PHE A 378 21.47 -13.30 -22.08
N GLU A 379 22.64 -13.76 -22.52
CA GLU A 379 23.17 -15.07 -22.16
C GLU A 379 23.79 -15.05 -20.76
N LEU A 380 23.81 -16.22 -20.12
CA LEU A 380 24.38 -16.39 -18.80
C LEU A 380 25.68 -17.20 -18.90
N VAL A 381 26.76 -16.65 -18.35
CA VAL A 381 28.04 -17.34 -18.23
C VAL A 381 28.21 -17.80 -16.79
N VAL A 382 28.39 -19.11 -16.60
CA VAL A 382 28.56 -19.73 -15.28
C VAL A 382 29.83 -20.54 -15.27
N ARG A 383 30.66 -20.38 -14.24
CA ARG A 383 31.74 -21.33 -13.95
C ARG A 383 31.17 -22.45 -13.09
N VAL A 384 31.11 -23.67 -13.60
CA VAL A 384 30.58 -24.82 -12.89
C VAL A 384 31.69 -25.72 -12.37
N TYR A 385 31.44 -26.39 -11.26
CA TYR A 385 32.37 -27.30 -10.58
C TYR A 385 31.81 -28.71 -10.64
N ARG A 386 32.56 -29.62 -11.27
CA ARG A 386 32.17 -31.02 -11.35
C ARG A 386 32.30 -31.64 -9.94
N PRO A 387 31.26 -32.36 -9.46
CA PRO A 387 31.36 -33.09 -8.21
C PRO A 387 32.48 -34.16 -8.27
N PRO A 388 33.12 -34.49 -7.14
CA PRO A 388 34.11 -35.56 -7.08
C PRO A 388 33.46 -36.89 -7.48
N PHE A 389 34.20 -37.73 -8.22
CA PHE A 389 33.73 -39.05 -8.61
C PHE A 389 33.50 -39.93 -7.36
N GLU A 390 32.25 -40.17 -6.99
CA GLU A 390 31.90 -41.22 -6.04
C GLU A 390 31.99 -42.56 -6.77
N LYS A 391 32.74 -43.51 -6.19
CA LYS A 391 33.19 -44.74 -6.85
C LYS A 391 32.07 -45.73 -7.24
N GLU A 392 30.80 -45.46 -6.93
CA GLU A 392 29.73 -46.46 -7.01
C GLU A 392 28.39 -46.01 -7.64
N ALA A 393 28.28 -44.82 -8.25
CA ALA A 393 27.02 -44.38 -8.89
C ALA A 393 27.22 -43.94 -10.34
N ASP A 394 26.26 -44.32 -11.20
CA ASP A 394 25.93 -43.93 -12.59
C ASP A 394 27.06 -43.48 -13.56
N PRO A 395 26.96 -43.78 -14.88
CA PRO A 395 27.94 -43.29 -15.84
C PRO A 395 28.04 -41.75 -15.75
N PRO A 396 29.25 -41.17 -15.76
CA PRO A 396 29.41 -39.73 -15.57
C PRO A 396 28.73 -38.94 -16.69
N TYR A 397 28.20 -37.76 -16.35
CA TYR A 397 27.56 -36.88 -17.33
C TYR A 397 28.49 -36.61 -18.53
N VAL A 398 27.96 -36.81 -19.74
CA VAL A 398 28.73 -36.63 -20.97
C VAL A 398 28.85 -35.15 -21.30
N ILE A 399 30.05 -34.60 -21.15
CA ILE A 399 30.31 -33.19 -21.39
C ILE A 399 30.46 -32.92 -22.90
N LYS A 400 29.45 -32.24 -23.47
CA LYS A 400 29.52 -31.66 -24.81
C LYS A 400 30.25 -30.31 -24.74
N SER A 401 31.56 -30.30 -25.02
CA SER A 401 32.36 -29.07 -25.08
C SER A 401 32.75 -28.66 -26.49
N PHE A 402 32.87 -27.36 -26.73
CA PHE A 402 33.23 -26.80 -28.04
C PHE A 402 34.40 -25.82 -27.90
N GLY A 403 35.22 -25.71 -28.95
CA GLY A 403 36.38 -24.80 -28.98
C GLY A 403 36.02 -23.37 -29.40
N ASP A 404 34.87 -23.17 -30.05
CA ASP A 404 34.39 -21.86 -30.48
C ASP A 404 32.85 -21.83 -30.56
N ARG A 405 32.28 -20.63 -30.70
CA ARG A 405 30.81 -20.43 -30.80
C ARG A 405 30.21 -21.02 -32.09
N ALA A 406 30.95 -21.03 -33.19
CA ALA A 406 30.44 -21.51 -34.47
C ALA A 406 30.19 -23.03 -34.45
N ALA A 407 31.11 -23.79 -33.85
CA ALA A 407 30.99 -25.23 -33.63
C ALA A 407 29.79 -25.56 -32.73
N ALA A 408 29.62 -24.82 -31.61
CA ALA A 408 28.48 -24.99 -30.71
C ALA A 408 27.14 -24.72 -31.42
N ASN A 409 27.05 -23.61 -32.17
CA ASN A 409 25.83 -23.25 -32.92
C ASN A 409 25.51 -24.26 -34.03
N LYS A 410 26.54 -24.84 -34.68
CA LYS A 410 26.35 -25.87 -35.70
C LYS A 410 25.77 -27.15 -35.08
N ALA A 411 26.37 -27.62 -33.98
CA ALA A 411 25.88 -28.80 -33.25
C ALA A 411 24.44 -28.60 -32.78
N TYR A 412 24.09 -27.44 -32.22
CA TYR A 412 22.72 -27.15 -31.80
C TYR A 412 21.70 -27.21 -32.96
N LYS A 413 22.08 -26.75 -34.17
CA LYS A 413 21.23 -26.83 -35.37
C LYS A 413 21.08 -28.25 -35.92
N GLU A 414 22.03 -29.13 -35.65
CA GLU A 414 21.99 -30.53 -36.05
C GLU A 414 21.15 -31.34 -35.07
N ASP A 415 21.32 -31.12 -33.77
CA ASP A 415 20.52 -31.75 -32.69
C ASP A 415 19.03 -31.33 -32.76
N SER A 416 18.73 -30.08 -33.13
CA SER A 416 17.34 -29.56 -33.23
C SER A 416 16.56 -29.99 -34.48
N LYS A 417 17.18 -30.75 -35.40
CA LYS A 417 16.53 -31.31 -36.59
C LYS A 417 16.17 -32.79 -36.46
N GLN A 418 16.68 -33.44 -35.42
CA GLN A 418 16.29 -34.79 -35.01
C GLN A 418 15.10 -34.69 -34.07
#